data_AF-A0A532CU24-F1
#
_entry.id   AF-A0A532CU24-F1
#
_cell.length_a   1.000
_cell.length_b   1.000
_cell.length_c   1.000
_cell.angle_alpha   90.00
_cell.angle_beta   90.00
_cell.angle_gamma   90.00
#
_symmetry.space_group_name_H-M   'P 1'
#
loop_
_entity.id
_entity.type
_entity.pdbx_description
1 polymer ?
#
loop_
_entity_poly.entity_id
_entity_poly.type
_entity_poly.pdbx_seq_one_letter_code
_entity_poly.pdbx_strand_id
1 'polypeptide(L)'
;MFGLSKKKLPQPPREFPPVPKWRPSIRQPLDRVVERVAHYTDQQRDFVVFEYGTCVLVQDGLSEEEAAAQAKDLLSKIFNFHPDMNPGHMKDGNITVQYNEPALNVVLEDIVQLNWAEIERNHQDALVASEVLMTPLGPNKFDDFGKKALLGRCYMFMDAQDPKVVRIERAAV
;
A
#
# COMPACT_ATOMS: atom_id res chain seq x y z
N MET A 1 17.22 -16.46 49.72
CA MET A 1 17.31 -16.94 48.34
C MET A 1 17.00 -15.77 47.41
N PHE A 2 18.00 -15.29 46.66
CA PHE A 2 17.85 -14.16 45.75
C PHE A 2 17.35 -14.65 44.38
N GLY A 3 16.20 -14.14 43.94
CA GLY A 3 15.66 -14.39 42.61
C GLY A 3 16.45 -13.63 41.55
N LEU A 4 17.01 -14.36 40.59
CA LEU A 4 17.69 -13.82 39.42
C LEU A 4 16.66 -13.18 38.47
N SER A 5 16.55 -11.85 38.50
CA SER A 5 15.86 -11.09 37.45
C SER A 5 16.60 -11.28 36.13
N LYS A 6 15.96 -11.96 35.16
CA LYS A 6 16.43 -12.02 33.78
C LYS A 6 16.47 -10.60 33.21
N LYS A 7 17.67 -10.05 33.01
CA LYS A 7 17.85 -8.80 32.26
C LYS A 7 17.31 -9.01 30.84
N LYS A 8 16.28 -8.24 30.45
CA LYS A 8 15.86 -8.14 29.04
C LYS A 8 17.06 -7.60 28.25
N LEU A 9 17.47 -8.34 27.23
CA LEU A 9 18.45 -7.85 26.25
C LEU A 9 17.89 -6.55 25.63
N PRO A 10 18.74 -5.53 25.40
CA PRO A 10 18.31 -4.31 24.72
C PRO A 10 17.76 -4.70 23.34
N GLN A 11 16.51 -4.32 23.08
CA GLN A 11 15.96 -4.46 21.73
C GLN A 11 16.78 -3.57 20.79
N PRO A 12 17.13 -4.03 19.59
CA PRO A 12 17.74 -3.15 18.60
C PRO A 12 16.87 -1.91 18.39
N PRO A 13 17.46 -0.74 18.08
CA PRO A 13 16.70 0.48 17.84
C PRO A 13 15.62 0.18 16.80
N ARG A 14 14.37 0.51 17.12
CA ARG A 14 13.26 0.34 16.19
C ARG A 14 13.47 1.33 15.06
N GLU A 15 13.73 0.82 13.85
CA GLU A 15 13.62 1.62 12.64
C GLU A 15 12.18 2.16 12.59
N PHE A 16 12.04 3.49 12.59
CA PHE A 16 10.76 4.17 12.53
C PHE A 16 10.73 5.08 11.30
N PRO A 17 9.67 5.01 10.47
CA PRO A 17 8.58 4.03 10.56
C PRO A 17 9.07 2.62 10.18
N PRO A 18 8.52 1.56 10.79
CA PRO A 18 8.89 0.19 10.45
C PRO A 18 8.39 -0.11 9.03
N VAL A 19 9.23 -0.74 8.20
CA VAL A 19 8.91 -1.05 6.80
C VAL A 19 8.91 -2.56 6.54
N PRO A 20 8.11 -3.05 5.58
CA PRO A 20 8.16 -4.45 5.17
C PRO A 20 9.52 -4.81 4.58
N LYS A 21 9.94 -6.07 4.76
CA LYS A 21 11.17 -6.57 4.13
C LYS A 21 10.98 -6.83 2.65
N TRP A 22 9.79 -7.29 2.27
CA TRP A 22 9.50 -7.63 0.89
C TRP A 22 9.32 -6.37 0.04
N ARG A 23 10.16 -6.27 -0.99
CA ARG A 23 10.03 -5.31 -2.09
C ARG A 23 9.70 -6.11 -3.35
N PRO A 24 8.43 -6.23 -3.76
CA PRO A 24 8.04 -7.03 -4.91
C PRO A 24 8.80 -6.64 -6.18
N SER A 25 9.29 -7.66 -6.91
CA SER A 25 9.76 -7.46 -8.29
C SER A 25 8.61 -7.22 -9.27
N ILE A 26 7.40 -7.60 -8.86
CA ILE A 26 6.16 -7.45 -9.61
C ILE A 26 5.92 -5.95 -9.88
N ARG A 27 5.58 -5.64 -11.12
CA ARG A 27 5.15 -4.30 -11.55
C ARG A 27 3.77 -4.41 -12.17
N GLN A 28 2.93 -3.43 -11.85
CA GLN A 28 1.61 -3.31 -12.46
C GLN A 28 1.67 -2.33 -13.63
N PRO A 29 1.00 -2.63 -14.76
CA PRO A 29 0.88 -1.68 -15.85
C PRO A 29 0.09 -0.45 -15.38
N LEU A 30 0.77 0.69 -15.25
CA LEU A 30 0.20 1.90 -14.65
C LEU A 30 -1.03 2.42 -15.41
N ASP A 31 -1.07 2.30 -16.73
CA ASP A 31 -2.25 2.70 -17.53
C ASP A 31 -3.51 1.93 -17.11
N ARG A 32 -3.38 0.64 -16.78
CA ARG A 32 -4.49 -0.17 -16.31
C ARG A 32 -4.83 0.14 -14.85
N VAL A 33 -3.85 0.44 -14.01
CA VAL A 33 -4.10 0.90 -12.63
C VAL A 33 -4.92 2.20 -12.67
N VAL A 34 -4.48 3.16 -13.48
CA VAL A 34 -5.13 4.45 -13.71
C VAL A 34 -6.57 4.27 -14.20
N GLU A 35 -6.79 3.44 -15.22
CA GLU A 35 -8.14 3.15 -15.74
C GLU A 35 -9.07 2.64 -14.64
N ARG A 36 -8.57 1.74 -13.77
CA ARG A 36 -9.35 1.17 -12.67
C ARG A 36 -9.62 2.16 -11.55
N VAL A 37 -8.65 3.01 -11.21
CA VAL A 37 -8.84 4.08 -10.23
C VAL A 37 -9.85 5.10 -10.73
N ALA A 38 -9.72 5.55 -11.99
CA ALA A 38 -10.67 6.47 -12.61
C ALA A 38 -12.09 5.88 -12.65
N HIS A 39 -12.24 4.59 -12.97
CA HIS A 39 -13.53 3.92 -12.90
C HIS A 39 -14.08 3.84 -11.46
N TYR A 40 -13.22 3.57 -10.47
CA TYR A 40 -13.62 3.49 -9.06
C TYR A 40 -14.05 4.85 -8.48
N THR A 41 -13.48 5.95 -8.96
CA THR A 41 -13.83 7.31 -8.55
C THR A 41 -14.92 7.95 -9.42
N ASP A 42 -15.59 7.16 -10.26
CA ASP A 42 -16.55 7.63 -11.27
C ASP A 42 -16.00 8.76 -12.15
N GLN A 43 -14.68 8.83 -12.32
CA GLN A 43 -13.94 9.87 -13.03
C GLN A 43 -14.12 11.29 -12.46
N GLN A 44 -14.58 11.42 -11.22
CA GLN A 44 -14.96 12.71 -10.62
C GLN A 44 -13.86 13.34 -9.77
N ARG A 45 -12.67 12.76 -9.70
CA ARG A 45 -11.61 13.18 -8.77
C ARG A 45 -10.27 13.29 -9.47
N ASP A 46 -9.54 14.35 -9.15
CA ASP A 46 -8.12 14.45 -9.48
C ASP A 46 -7.31 13.48 -8.61
N PHE A 47 -6.31 12.83 -9.19
CA PHE A 47 -5.40 11.97 -8.44
C PHE A 47 -3.99 11.92 -9.02
N VAL A 48 -3.02 11.71 -8.13
CA VAL A 48 -1.61 11.59 -8.45
C VAL A 48 -1.21 10.12 -8.42
N VAL A 49 -0.42 9.68 -9.40
CA VAL A 49 0.09 8.31 -9.52
C VAL A 49 1.59 8.28 -9.25
N PHE A 50 2.00 7.38 -8.36
CA PHE A 50 3.40 7.13 -8.04
C PHE A 50 3.97 5.93 -8.82
N GLU A 51 5.30 5.82 -8.85
CA GLU A 51 6.07 4.86 -9.65
C GLU A 51 5.60 3.40 -9.48
N TYR A 52 5.24 2.97 -8.27
CA TYR A 52 4.79 1.60 -7.99
C TYR A 52 3.27 1.44 -8.02
N GLY A 53 2.53 2.50 -8.41
CA GLY A 53 1.09 2.45 -8.65
C GLY A 53 0.25 2.77 -7.43
N THR A 54 0.82 3.41 -6.40
CA THR A 54 0.01 4.11 -5.41
C THR A 54 -0.64 5.32 -6.05
N CYS A 55 -1.94 5.46 -5.88
CA CYS A 55 -2.72 6.60 -6.33
C CYS A 55 -3.19 7.40 -5.11
N VAL A 56 -3.01 8.72 -5.12
CA VAL A 56 -3.48 9.61 -4.05
C VAL A 56 -4.50 10.57 -4.64
N LEU A 57 -5.73 10.54 -4.15
CA LEU A 57 -6.77 11.49 -4.51
C LEU A 57 -6.41 12.84 -3.89
N VAL A 58 -6.42 13.88 -4.70
CA VAL A 58 -6.08 15.25 -4.31
C VAL A 58 -7.32 16.14 -4.38
N GLN A 59 -7.16 17.40 -3.98
CA GLN A 59 -8.16 18.43 -4.23
C GLN A 59 -8.22 18.71 -5.74
N ASP A 60 -9.43 18.88 -6.26
CA ASP A 60 -9.64 19.12 -7.67
C ASP A 60 -9.15 20.51 -8.07
N GLY A 61 -8.56 20.63 -9.27
CA GLY A 61 -8.15 21.91 -9.84
C GLY A 61 -6.84 22.48 -9.30
N LEU A 62 -6.10 21.72 -8.49
CA LEU A 62 -4.73 22.07 -8.10
C LEU A 62 -3.79 22.11 -9.32
N SER A 63 -2.80 22.99 -9.32
CA SER A 63 -1.70 22.91 -10.29
C SER A 63 -0.94 21.58 -10.14
N GLU A 64 -0.15 21.20 -11.15
CA GLU A 64 0.64 19.96 -11.08
C GLU A 64 1.59 19.93 -9.87
N GLU A 65 2.21 21.07 -9.57
CA GLU A 65 3.12 21.23 -8.43
C GLU A 65 2.40 21.07 -7.09
N GLU A 66 1.24 21.71 -6.94
CA GLU A 66 0.42 21.65 -5.73
C GLU A 66 -0.17 20.25 -5.52
N ALA A 67 -0.68 19.61 -6.59
CA ALA A 67 -1.18 18.25 -6.55
C ALA A 67 -0.08 17.26 -6.13
N ALA A 68 1.11 17.36 -6.74
CA ALA A 68 2.24 16.53 -6.37
C ALA A 68 2.70 16.76 -4.92
N ALA A 69 2.74 18.01 -4.46
CA ALA A 69 3.09 18.35 -3.08
C ALA A 69 2.07 17.77 -2.07
N GLN A 70 0.78 17.95 -2.34
CA GLN A 70 -0.29 17.40 -1.51
C GLN A 70 -0.24 15.87 -1.47
N ALA A 71 -0.07 15.22 -2.61
CA ALA A 71 0.01 13.76 -2.68
C ALA A 71 1.17 13.20 -1.87
N LYS A 72 2.35 13.85 -1.92
CA LYS A 72 3.52 13.47 -1.12
C LYS A 72 3.30 13.68 0.38
N ASP A 73 2.64 14.77 0.77
CA ASP A 73 2.29 15.03 2.17
C ASP A 73 1.33 13.97 2.73
N LEU A 74 0.27 13.63 1.99
CA LEU A 74 -0.67 12.58 2.36
C LEU A 74 -0.01 11.21 2.44
N LEU A 75 0.85 10.87 1.47
CA LEU A 75 1.58 9.61 1.50
C LEU A 75 2.56 9.54 2.67
N SER A 76 3.23 10.65 3.00
CA SER A 76 4.09 10.77 4.18
C SER A 76 3.30 10.59 5.48
N LYS A 77 2.07 11.10 5.57
CA LYS A 77 1.18 10.87 6.72
C LYS A 77 0.84 9.40 6.87
N ILE A 78 0.45 8.72 5.79
CA ILE A 78 0.18 7.27 5.83
C ILE A 78 1.42 6.51 6.30
N PHE A 79 2.60 6.87 5.81
CA PHE A 79 3.84 6.17 6.12
C PHE A 79 4.29 6.35 7.57
N ASN A 80 4.08 7.53 8.15
CA ASN A 80 4.53 7.87 9.49
C ASN A 80 3.49 7.60 10.60
N PHE A 81 2.24 7.32 10.23
CA PHE A 81 1.19 6.85 11.13
C PHE A 81 0.88 5.38 10.85
N HIS A 82 0.45 4.60 11.84
CA HIS A 82 0.22 3.15 11.66
C HIS A 82 -0.62 2.90 10.38
N PRO A 83 -0.05 2.31 9.31
CA PRO A 83 -0.72 2.27 8.02
C PRO A 83 -1.70 1.10 8.05
N ASP A 84 -2.85 1.35 8.66
CA ASP A 84 -4.01 0.49 8.55
C ASP A 84 -4.46 0.47 7.09
N MET A 85 -4.86 -0.71 6.64
CA MET A 85 -5.33 -0.91 5.28
C MET A 85 -6.75 -1.48 5.30
N ASN A 86 -7.55 -1.00 4.36
CA ASN A 86 -8.92 -1.43 4.14
C ASN A 86 -9.01 -2.00 2.72
N PRO A 87 -8.73 -3.30 2.53
CA PRO A 87 -8.83 -3.91 1.22
C PRO A 87 -10.29 -4.18 0.84
N GLY A 88 -10.62 -3.99 -0.44
CA GLY A 88 -11.97 -4.19 -0.98
C GLY A 88 -11.97 -4.94 -2.31
N HIS A 89 -12.97 -5.79 -2.53
CA HIS A 89 -13.15 -6.48 -3.80
C HIS A 89 -13.68 -5.55 -4.90
N MET A 90 -13.14 -5.69 -6.11
CA MET A 90 -13.74 -5.15 -7.34
C MET A 90 -14.51 -6.26 -8.09
N LYS A 91 -15.44 -5.88 -8.97
CA LYS A 91 -16.31 -6.81 -9.70
C LYS A 91 -15.57 -7.75 -10.65
N ASP A 92 -14.40 -7.36 -11.10
CA ASP A 92 -13.57 -8.06 -12.08
C ASP A 92 -12.46 -8.93 -11.44
N GLY A 93 -12.51 -9.11 -10.12
CA GLY A 93 -11.52 -9.89 -9.37
C GLY A 93 -10.31 -9.08 -8.90
N ASN A 94 -10.12 -7.86 -9.42
CA ASN A 94 -9.13 -6.93 -8.86
C ASN A 94 -9.51 -6.57 -7.42
N ILE A 95 -8.57 -6.00 -6.69
CA ILE A 95 -8.86 -5.45 -5.37
C ILE A 95 -8.35 -4.02 -5.27
N THR A 96 -9.00 -3.23 -4.42
CA THR A 96 -8.45 -1.96 -3.92
C THR A 96 -7.82 -2.20 -2.55
N VAL A 97 -6.76 -1.47 -2.23
CA VAL A 97 -6.17 -1.41 -0.89
C VAL A 97 -6.15 0.06 -0.51
N GLN A 98 -7.05 0.47 0.38
CA GLN A 98 -7.21 1.86 0.81
C GLN A 98 -6.54 2.09 2.16
N TYR A 99 -6.13 3.32 2.43
CA TYR A 99 -5.47 3.71 3.68
C TYR A 99 -6.30 4.77 4.43
N ASN A 100 -5.80 5.18 5.60
CA ASN A 100 -6.49 6.17 6.45
C ASN A 100 -6.57 7.57 5.84
N GLU A 101 -5.68 7.89 4.91
CA GLU A 101 -5.71 9.08 4.07
C GLU A 101 -6.21 8.69 2.66
N PRO A 102 -6.61 9.64 1.79
CA PRO A 102 -7.21 9.32 0.49
C PRO A 102 -6.19 8.83 -0.54
N ALA A 103 -5.51 7.74 -0.22
CA ALA A 103 -4.63 6.99 -1.09
C ALA A 103 -5.12 5.55 -1.21
N LEU A 104 -4.84 4.96 -2.37
CA LEU A 104 -5.14 3.57 -2.62
C LEU A 104 -4.15 2.93 -3.59
N ASN A 105 -4.11 1.61 -3.57
CA ASN A 105 -3.58 0.81 -4.66
C ASN A 105 -4.73 0.03 -5.31
N VAL A 106 -4.66 -0.17 -6.62
CA VAL A 106 -5.39 -1.25 -7.29
C VAL A 106 -4.41 -2.39 -7.49
N VAL A 107 -4.82 -3.61 -7.16
CA VAL A 107 -4.05 -4.84 -7.42
C VAL A 107 -4.79 -5.64 -8.49
N LEU A 108 -4.15 -5.76 -9.65
CA LEU A 108 -4.71 -6.39 -10.85
C LEU A 108 -4.64 -7.93 -10.77
N GLU A 109 -5.77 -8.58 -10.99
CA GLU A 109 -5.92 -10.01 -10.77
C GLU A 109 -5.06 -10.85 -11.71
N ASP A 110 -5.01 -10.52 -12.99
CA ASP A 110 -4.19 -11.25 -13.96
C ASP A 110 -2.69 -11.13 -13.65
N ILE A 111 -2.24 -9.97 -13.15
CA ILE A 111 -0.86 -9.78 -12.70
C ILE A 111 -0.57 -10.62 -11.45
N VAL A 112 -1.53 -10.69 -10.52
CA VAL A 112 -1.43 -11.55 -9.34
C VAL A 112 -1.31 -13.01 -9.75
N GLN A 113 -2.18 -13.50 -10.62
CA GLN A 113 -2.18 -14.90 -11.05
C GLN A 113 -0.86 -15.29 -11.75
N LEU A 114 -0.34 -14.41 -12.62
CA LEU A 114 0.93 -14.62 -13.29
C LEU A 114 2.11 -14.74 -12.31
N ASN A 115 2.05 -14.04 -11.17
CA ASN A 115 3.14 -13.94 -10.20
C ASN A 115 2.81 -14.63 -8.86
N TRP A 116 1.79 -15.49 -8.82
CA TRP A 116 1.26 -16.04 -7.58
C TRP A 116 2.31 -16.73 -6.71
N ALA A 117 3.24 -17.43 -7.35
CA ALA A 117 4.31 -18.13 -6.66
C ALA A 117 5.24 -17.19 -5.87
N GLU A 118 5.50 -15.96 -6.34
CA GLU A 118 6.26 -14.96 -5.58
C GLU A 118 5.45 -14.46 -4.38
N ILE A 119 4.19 -14.11 -4.61
CA ILE A 119 3.28 -13.59 -3.60
C ILE A 119 3.13 -14.60 -2.45
N GLU A 120 2.85 -15.87 -2.79
CA GLU A 120 2.69 -16.94 -1.81
C GLU A 120 3.93 -17.11 -0.94
N ARG A 121 5.13 -17.09 -1.54
CA ARG A 121 6.39 -17.26 -0.80
C ARG A 121 6.70 -16.08 0.11
N ASN A 122 6.37 -14.86 -0.30
CA ASN A 122 6.89 -13.64 0.32
C ASN A 122 5.86 -12.84 1.13
N HIS A 123 4.57 -13.18 1.11
CA HIS A 123 3.53 -12.37 1.75
C HIS A 123 3.77 -12.10 3.25
N GLN A 124 4.40 -13.03 3.98
CA GLN A 124 4.72 -12.80 5.40
C GLN A 124 5.77 -11.70 5.61
N ASP A 125 6.66 -11.50 4.64
CA ASP A 125 7.65 -10.42 4.65
C ASP A 125 7.04 -9.05 4.25
N ALA A 126 5.74 -9.02 3.90
CA ALA A 126 4.95 -7.80 3.72
C ALA A 126 4.51 -7.15 5.06
N LEU A 127 4.72 -7.85 6.18
CA LEU A 127 4.47 -7.34 7.53
C LEU A 127 5.65 -6.52 8.01
N VAL A 128 5.37 -5.45 8.75
CA VAL A 128 6.43 -4.68 9.42
C VAL A 128 6.84 -5.38 10.72
N ALA A 129 8.04 -5.08 11.23
CA ALA A 129 8.56 -5.78 12.40
C ALA A 129 7.63 -5.65 13.62
N SER A 130 7.27 -6.79 14.23
CA SER A 130 6.35 -6.89 15.38
C SER A 130 4.90 -6.46 15.11
N GLU A 131 4.51 -6.32 13.84
CA GLU A 131 3.12 -6.07 13.45
C GLU A 131 2.25 -7.32 13.63
N VAL A 132 1.03 -7.09 14.11
CA VAL A 132 -0.01 -8.11 14.17
C VAL A 132 -1.22 -7.57 13.45
N LEU A 133 -1.50 -8.14 12.27
CA LEU A 133 -2.74 -7.92 11.56
C LEU A 133 -3.73 -9.01 11.94
N MET A 134 -4.91 -8.58 12.39
CA MET A 134 -6.00 -9.49 12.72
C MET A 134 -6.80 -9.81 11.46
N THR A 135 -6.93 -11.10 11.13
CA THR A 135 -7.73 -11.57 10.00
C THR A 135 -8.77 -12.58 10.47
N PRO A 136 -9.76 -12.95 9.63
CA PRO A 136 -10.71 -14.01 9.93
C PRO A 136 -10.07 -15.38 10.22
N LEU A 137 -8.85 -15.64 9.70
CA LEU A 137 -8.12 -16.89 9.93
C LEU A 137 -7.24 -16.87 11.20
N GLY A 138 -7.16 -15.72 11.87
CA GLY A 138 -6.32 -15.47 13.03
C GLY A 138 -5.18 -14.48 12.75
N PRO A 139 -4.34 -14.20 13.77
CA PRO A 139 -3.28 -13.21 13.64
C PRO A 139 -2.24 -13.63 12.60
N ASN A 140 -1.92 -12.73 11.67
CA ASN A 140 -0.93 -12.90 10.61
C ASN A 140 -1.13 -14.15 9.72
N LYS A 141 -2.38 -14.63 9.61
CA LYS A 141 -2.77 -15.70 8.68
C LYS A 141 -3.61 -15.11 7.57
N PHE A 142 -3.20 -15.29 6.33
CA PHE A 142 -3.83 -14.62 5.19
C PHE A 142 -4.38 -15.67 4.23
N ASP A 143 -5.64 -15.46 3.82
CA ASP A 143 -6.18 -16.11 2.64
C ASP A 143 -5.63 -15.42 1.38
N ASP A 144 -6.08 -15.87 0.21
CA ASP A 144 -5.55 -15.34 -1.04
C ASP A 144 -5.89 -13.86 -1.24
N PHE A 145 -7.05 -13.41 -0.73
CA PHE A 145 -7.41 -12.01 -0.72
C PHE A 145 -6.47 -11.18 0.16
N GLY A 146 -6.18 -11.64 1.38
CA GLY A 146 -5.23 -11.00 2.28
C GLY A 146 -3.82 -10.91 1.70
N LYS A 147 -3.36 -11.95 0.99
CA LYS A 147 -2.05 -11.93 0.31
C LYS A 147 -1.99 -10.89 -0.81
N LYS A 148 -3.07 -10.74 -1.59
CA LYS A 148 -3.19 -9.66 -2.58
C LYS A 148 -3.15 -8.27 -1.91
N ALA A 149 -3.82 -8.11 -0.78
CA ALA A 149 -3.82 -6.86 -0.03
C ALA A 149 -2.41 -6.49 0.46
N LEU A 150 -1.66 -7.49 0.95
CA LEU A 150 -0.27 -7.33 1.35
C LEU A 150 0.65 -6.94 0.18
N LEU A 151 0.42 -7.46 -1.02
CA LEU A 151 1.12 -6.99 -2.22
C LEU A 151 0.85 -5.51 -2.49
N GLY A 152 -0.43 -5.09 -2.46
CA GLY A 152 -0.80 -3.68 -2.63
C GLY A 152 -0.13 -2.77 -1.60
N ARG A 153 -0.11 -3.21 -0.34
CA ARG A 153 0.58 -2.53 0.76
C ARG A 153 2.07 -2.33 0.49
N CYS A 154 2.77 -3.35 0.00
CA CYS A 154 4.18 -3.22 -0.36
C CYS A 154 4.43 -2.10 -1.38
N TYR A 155 3.55 -1.92 -2.38
CA TYR A 155 3.67 -0.81 -3.32
C TYR A 155 3.57 0.55 -2.64
N MET A 156 2.62 0.73 -1.71
CA MET A 156 2.51 1.96 -0.92
C MET A 156 3.78 2.25 -0.13
N PHE A 157 4.35 1.26 0.54
CA PHE A 157 5.61 1.44 1.27
C PHE A 157 6.77 1.81 0.33
N MET A 158 6.87 1.17 -0.84
CA MET A 158 7.92 1.48 -1.80
C MET A 158 7.80 2.90 -2.35
N ASP A 159 6.58 3.36 -2.65
CA ASP A 159 6.32 4.74 -3.08
C ASP A 159 6.51 5.75 -1.94
N ALA A 160 6.18 5.40 -0.70
CA ALA A 160 6.35 6.29 0.44
C ALA A 160 7.83 6.50 0.82
N GLN A 161 8.67 5.47 0.66
CA GLN A 161 10.10 5.53 0.94
C GLN A 161 10.89 6.34 -0.09
N ASP A 162 10.45 6.36 -1.35
CA ASP A 162 11.08 7.10 -2.45
C ASP A 162 9.98 7.68 -3.38
N PRO A 163 9.31 8.77 -2.96
CA PRO A 163 8.11 9.26 -3.60
C PRO A 163 8.38 9.92 -4.95
N LYS A 164 8.20 9.15 -6.02
CA LYS A 164 8.28 9.60 -7.40
C LYS A 164 6.90 9.66 -8.05
N VAL A 165 6.45 10.88 -8.35
CA VAL A 165 5.24 11.12 -9.12
C VAL A 165 5.55 10.88 -10.60
N VAL A 166 4.73 10.07 -11.25
CA VAL A 166 4.90 9.71 -12.68
C VAL A 166 3.75 10.17 -13.56
N ARG A 167 2.58 10.46 -12.96
CA ARG A 167 1.39 10.95 -13.68
C ARG A 167 0.45 11.69 -12.73
N ILE A 168 -0.29 12.66 -13.27
CA ILE A 168 -1.39 13.34 -12.59
C ILE A 168 -2.61 13.21 -13.50
N GLU A 169 -3.67 12.62 -12.97
CA GLU A 169 -4.93 12.42 -13.67
C GLU A 169 -5.96 13.43 -13.17
N ARG A 170 -6.73 13.96 -14.12
CA ARG A 170 -7.77 14.96 -13.88
C ARG A 170 -9.14 14.34 -13.97
N ALA A 171 -10.08 14.86 -13.19
CA ALA A 171 -11.48 14.51 -13.30
C ALA A 171 -12.01 14.77 -14.74
N ALA A 172 -12.88 13.90 -15.22
CA ALA A 172 -13.62 14.13 -16.45
C ALA A 172 -14.69 15.22 -16.19
N VAL A 173 -14.58 16.33 -16.89
CA VAL A 173 -15.52 17.47 -16.85
C VAL A 173 -16.90 17.08 -17.39
#